data_AF-A0A857D5Y3-F1
#
_entry.id   AF-A0A857D5Y3-F1
#
_cell.length_a   1.000
_cell.length_b   1.000
_cell.length_c   1.000
_cell.angle_alpha   90.00
_cell.angle_beta   90.00
_cell.angle_gamma   90.00
#
_symmetry.space_group_name_H-M   'P 1'
#
loop_
_entity.id
_entity.type
_entity.pdbx_description
1 polymer ?
#
loop_
_entity_poly.entity_id
_entity_poly.type
_entity_poly.pdbx_seq_one_letter_code
_entity_poly.pdbx_strand_id
1 'polypeptide(L)' 'MTNTTNHKALITGGSRGIGAAIASALESQGIQIIAPKRSELALSQPDSIDAYIDIFESS' A
#
# COMPACT_ATOMS: atom_id res chain seq x y z
N MET A 1 2.76 14.22 -18.92
CA MET A 1 2.52 13.87 -17.50
C MET A 1 1.12 13.29 -17.40
N THR A 2 0.99 12.04 -16.97
CA THR A 2 -0.31 11.37 -16.76
C THR A 2 -0.93 11.84 -15.46
N ASN A 3 -2.24 12.11 -15.44
CA ASN A 3 -2.94 12.50 -14.22
C ASN A 3 -3.08 11.28 -13.29
N THR A 4 -2.32 11.27 -12.19
CA THR A 4 -2.21 10.13 -11.25
C THR A 4 -3.11 10.25 -10.02
N THR A 5 -3.83 11.36 -9.87
CA THR A 5 -4.62 11.73 -8.69
C THR A 5 -5.75 10.77 -8.29
N ASN A 6 -6.07 9.78 -9.13
CA ASN A 6 -7.07 8.74 -8.87
C ASN A 6 -6.48 7.33 -8.65
N HIS A 7 -5.16 7.20 -8.52
CA HIS A 7 -4.51 5.90 -8.32
C HIS A 7 -4.24 5.64 -6.84
N LYS A 8 -4.44 4.38 -6.43
CA LYS A 8 -4.02 3.84 -5.14
C LYS A 8 -2.87 2.86 -5.34
N ALA A 9 -1.92 2.82 -4.43
CA ALA A 9 -0.86 1.81 -4.42
C ALA A 9 -0.71 1.18 -3.03
N LEU A 10 -0.74 -0.17 -3.00
CA LEU A 10 -0.45 -0.97 -1.82
C LEU A 10 1.06 -1.26 -1.75
N ILE A 11 1.72 -0.81 -0.68
CA ILE A 11 3.16 -1.01 -0.48
C ILE A 11 3.43 -1.84 0.77
N THR A 12 3.82 -3.09 0.54
CA THR A 12 4.31 -3.98 1.59
C THR A 12 5.75 -3.62 1.97
N GLY A 13 6.09 -3.66 3.25
CA GLY A 13 7.43 -3.25 3.71
C GLY A 13 7.65 -1.73 3.69
N GLY A 14 6.58 -0.93 3.54
CA GLY A 14 6.64 0.54 3.46
C GLY A 14 7.09 1.27 4.74
N SER A 15 7.26 0.57 5.86
CA SER A 15 7.59 1.20 7.15
C SER A 15 8.99 1.79 7.26
N ARG A 16 9.94 1.38 6.41
CA ARG A 16 11.35 1.84 6.46
C ARG A 16 12.10 1.59 5.16
N GLY A 17 13.31 2.14 5.06
CA GLY A 17 14.25 1.87 3.98
C GLY A 17 13.67 2.17 2.60
N ILE A 18 13.90 1.27 1.65
CA ILE A 18 13.47 1.43 0.25
C ILE A 18 11.95 1.56 0.14
N GLY A 19 11.19 0.74 0.89
CA GLY A 19 9.72 0.79 0.85
C GLY A 19 9.17 2.15 1.28
N ALA A 20 9.74 2.76 2.33
CA ALA A 20 9.35 4.09 2.78
C ALA A 20 9.70 5.18 1.75
N ALA A 21 10.87 5.10 1.12
CA ALA A 21 11.28 6.04 0.09
C ALA A 21 10.37 5.97 -1.16
N ILE A 22 9.97 4.76 -1.57
CA ILE A 22 9.02 4.57 -2.68
C ILE A 22 7.64 5.13 -2.32
N ALA A 23 7.13 4.84 -1.12
CA ALA A 23 5.85 5.37 -0.65
C ALA A 23 5.83 6.91 -0.74
N SER A 24 6.85 7.57 -0.18
CA SER A 24 6.97 9.04 -0.22
C SER A 24 7.07 9.59 -1.65
N ALA A 25 7.82 8.91 -2.53
CA ALA A 25 7.96 9.32 -3.93
C ALA A 25 6.64 9.24 -4.70
N LEU A 26 5.81 8.22 -4.44
CA LEU A 26 4.49 8.08 -5.08
C LEU A 26 3.45 9.02 -4.48
N GLU A 27 3.45 9.21 -3.15
CA GLU A 27 2.65 10.23 -2.48
C GLU A 27 2.89 11.63 -3.06
N SER A 28 4.15 11.98 -3.34
CA SER A 28 4.52 13.26 -3.95
C SER A 28 3.94 13.46 -5.37
N GLN A 29 3.53 12.37 -6.02
CA GLN A 29 2.87 12.36 -7.33
C GLN A 29 1.33 12.34 -7.20
N GLY A 30 0.79 12.50 -5.99
CA GLY A 30 -0.65 12.50 -5.73
C GLY A 30 -1.29 11.10 -5.76
N ILE A 31 -0.49 10.03 -5.65
CA ILE A 31 -1.00 8.66 -5.52
C ILE A 31 -1.34 8.41 -4.05
N GLN A 32 -2.51 7.85 -3.80
CA GLN A 32 -2.89 7.43 -2.45
C GLN A 32 -2.12 6.17 -2.07
N ILE A 33 -1.38 6.21 -0.96
CA ILE A 33 -0.60 5.07 -0.49
C ILE A 33 -1.33 4.32 0.62
N ILE A 34 -1.31 2.99 0.50
CA ILE A 34 -1.75 2.04 1.52
C ILE A 34 -0.50 1.25 1.92
N ALA A 35 0.03 1.47 3.12
CA ALA A 35 1.26 0.84 3.58
C ALA A 35 1.05 0.11 4.93
N PRO A 36 0.53 -1.13 4.91
CA PRO A 36 0.22 -1.85 6.15
C PRO A 36 1.46 -2.17 6.98
N LYS A 37 1.27 -2.19 8.29
CA LYS A 37 2.19 -2.83 9.22
C LYS A 37 2.13 -4.35 9.05
N ARG A 38 3.19 -5.03 9.48
CA ARG A 38 3.24 -6.51 9.48
C ARG A 38 2.09 -7.15 10.29
N SER A 39 1.58 -6.47 11.31
CA SER A 39 0.44 -6.92 12.12
C SER A 39 -0.90 -6.82 11.40
N GLU A 40 -0.99 -6.00 10.35
CA GLU A 40 -2.20 -5.77 9.56
C GLU A 40 -2.20 -6.62 8.29
N LEU A 41 -1.02 -6.81 7.68
CA LEU A 41 -0.79 -7.68 6.53
C LEU A 41 0.44 -8.55 6.75
N ALA A 42 0.24 -9.75 7.26
CA ALA A 42 1.30 -10.73 7.45
C ALA A 42 1.48 -11.56 6.17
N LEU A 43 2.46 -11.20 5.33
CA LEU A 43 2.73 -11.91 4.07
C LEU A 43 3.06 -13.41 4.21
N SER A 44 3.42 -13.85 5.43
CA SER A 44 3.63 -15.27 5.73
C SER A 44 2.33 -16.04 6.02
N GLN A 45 1.17 -15.37 6.05
CA GLN A 45 -0.14 -15.93 6.38
C GLN A 45 -1.13 -15.56 5.26
N PRO A 46 -1.42 -16.47 4.31
CA PRO A 46 -2.29 -16.19 3.17
C PRO A 46 -3.65 -15.57 3.56
N ASP A 47 -4.30 -16.10 4.59
CA ASP A 47 -5.60 -15.58 5.08
C ASP A 47 -5.55 -14.10 5.50
N SER A 48 -4.39 -13.63 5.98
CA SER A 48 -4.20 -12.21 6.32
C SER A 48 -4.16 -11.32 5.08
N ILE A 49 -3.76 -11.86 3.93
CA ILE A 49 -3.70 -11.13 2.67
C ILE A 49 -5.12 -10.93 2.15
N ASP A 50 -5.89 -12.01 2.06
CA ASP A 50 -7.27 -11.99 1.59
C ASP A 50 -8.12 -11.05 2.45
N ALA A 51 -8.07 -11.22 3.78
CA ALA A 51 -8.80 -10.36 4.72
C ALA A 51 -8.43 -8.87 4.59
N TYR A 52 -7.19 -8.55 4.24
CA TYR A 52 -6.77 -7.16 4.07
C TYR A 52 -7.23 -6.57 2.73
N ILE A 53 -7.21 -7.37 1.66
CA ILE A 53 -7.66 -6.93 0.32
C ILE A 53 -9.18 -6.72 0.28
N ASP A 54 -9.95 -7.59 0.95
CA ASP A 54 -11.41 -7.49 1.02
C ASP A 54 -11.91 -6.14 1.57
N ILE A 55 -11.13 -5.50 2.46
CA ILE A 55 -11.41 -4.17 3.01
C ILE A 55 -11.49 -3.12 1.89
N PHE A 56 -10.71 -3.29 0.81
CA PHE A 56 -10.57 -2.30 -0.26
C PHE A 56 -11.40 -2.63 -1.51
N GLU A 57 -11.82 -3.88 -1.72
CA GLU A 57 -12.67 -4.25 -2.87
C GLU A 57 -14.13 -3.76 -2.73
N SER A 58 -14.57 -3.39 -1.51
CA SER A 58 -15.94 -2.93 -1.25
C SER A 58 -16.13 -1.41 -1.29
N SER A 59 -15.15 -0.63 -1.78
CA SER A 59 -15.10 0.85 -1.72
C SER A 59 -15.06 1.54 -3.08
#